data_AF-A0A382M335-F1
#
_entry.id   AF-A0A382M335-F1
#
_cell.length_a   1.000
_cell.length_b   1.000
_cell.length_c   1.000
_cell.angle_alpha   90.00
_cell.angle_beta   90.00
_cell.angle_gamma   90.00
#
_symmetry.space_group_name_H-M   'P 1'
#
loop_
_entity.id
_entity.type
_entity.pdbx_description
1 polymer ?
#
loop_
_entity_poly.entity_id
_entity_poly.type
_entity_poly.pdbx_seq_one_letter_code
_entity_poly.pdbx_strand_id
1 'polypeptide(L)'
;MNLDDPETLKKVIAEAIDDKELEQRGEESEELWYAPSQQWPYTGWRKVTYDDGEIMGLNQCRHGKLDGPSIGWSNIGRKEEEVTWKDGKIMTYVVFKPNGEKCPETNVVNGNGVLFFYDDDGEVATRATCKDGEVVF
;
A
#
# COMPACT_ATOMS: atom_id res chain seq x y z
N MET A 1 -6.86 0.03 -14.05
CA MET A 1 -6.37 -1.34 -13.76
C MET A 1 -7.18 -1.84 -12.58
N ASN A 2 -7.64 -3.10 -12.60
CA ASN A 2 -8.40 -3.68 -11.50
C ASN A 2 -7.56 -4.77 -10.82
N LEU A 3 -7.14 -4.56 -9.57
CA LEU A 3 -6.32 -5.53 -8.83
C LEU A 3 -7.15 -6.69 -8.24
N ASP A 4 -8.48 -6.61 -8.32
CA ASP A 4 -9.37 -7.74 -8.00
C ASP A 4 -9.49 -8.75 -9.15
N ASP A 5 -9.02 -8.40 -10.34
CA ASP A 5 -8.95 -9.32 -11.48
C ASP A 5 -7.72 -10.24 -11.34
N PRO A 6 -7.89 -11.58 -11.26
CA PRO A 6 -6.78 -12.49 -10.98
C PRO A 6 -5.64 -12.46 -12.00
N GLU A 7 -5.96 -12.28 -13.29
CA GLU A 7 -4.95 -12.20 -14.36
C GLU A 7 -4.14 -10.91 -14.26
N THR A 8 -4.82 -9.80 -13.99
CA THR A 8 -4.16 -8.52 -13.71
C THR A 8 -3.27 -8.62 -12.47
N LEU A 9 -3.77 -9.20 -11.38
CA LEU A 9 -3.02 -9.38 -10.14
C LEU A 9 -1.75 -10.21 -10.37
N LYS A 10 -1.89 -11.35 -11.05
CA LYS A 10 -0.75 -12.23 -11.38
C LYS A 10 0.31 -11.52 -12.21
N LYS A 11 -0.11 -10.74 -13.20
CA LYS A 11 0.81 -9.95 -14.03
C LYS A 11 1.55 -8.91 -13.19
N VAL A 12 0.84 -8.16 -12.35
CA VAL A 12 1.43 -7.15 -11.47
C VAL A 12 2.45 -7.78 -10.52
N ILE A 13 2.12 -8.91 -9.90
CA ILE A 13 3.03 -9.64 -9.00
C ILE A 13 4.32 -10.06 -9.72
N ALA A 14 4.20 -10.55 -10.97
CA ALA A 14 5.34 -10.97 -11.77
C ALA A 14 6.24 -9.81 -12.20
N GLU A 15 5.67 -8.62 -12.41
CA GLU A 15 6.40 -7.40 -12.77
C GLU A 15 6.98 -6.67 -11.54
N ALA A 16 6.47 -6.97 -10.34
CA ALA A 16 6.83 -6.24 -9.14
C ALA A 16 8.21 -6.63 -8.58
N ILE A 17 9.03 -5.61 -8.30
CA ILE A 17 10.29 -5.75 -7.58
C ILE A 17 9.99 -5.88 -6.09
N ASP A 18 10.64 -6.84 -5.42
CA ASP A 18 10.54 -6.99 -3.97
C ASP A 18 11.17 -5.77 -3.29
N ASP A 19 10.51 -5.25 -2.26
CA ASP A 19 10.97 -4.02 -1.62
C ASP A 19 12.34 -4.16 -0.95
N LYS A 20 12.71 -5.38 -0.55
CA LYS A 20 14.03 -5.71 -0.01
C LYS A 20 15.14 -5.56 -1.06
N GLU A 21 14.79 -5.54 -2.35
CA GLU A 21 15.73 -5.33 -3.46
C GLU A 21 15.84 -3.85 -3.89
N LEU A 22 14.90 -2.99 -3.49
CA LEU A 22 14.95 -1.57 -3.83
C LEU A 22 15.92 -0.82 -2.93
N GLU A 23 16.63 0.15 -3.51
CA GLU A 23 17.57 1.00 -2.80
C GLU A 23 16.91 2.35 -2.48
N GLN A 24 16.97 2.79 -1.22
CA GLN A 24 16.61 4.15 -0.84
C GLN A 24 17.84 5.05 -0.98
N ARG A 25 17.67 6.19 -1.65
CA ARG A 25 18.72 7.18 -1.83
C ARG A 25 18.13 8.58 -1.68
N GLY A 26 18.83 9.48 -1.00
CA GLY A 26 18.40 10.86 -0.78
C GLY A 26 18.75 11.36 0.62
N GLU A 27 18.23 12.54 0.97
CA GLU A 27 18.17 13.00 2.36
C GLU A 27 16.87 12.49 2.99
N GLU A 28 16.80 12.33 4.31
CA GLU A 28 15.68 11.67 5.03
C GLU A 28 14.27 12.12 4.59
N SER A 29 14.07 13.41 4.25
CA SER A 29 12.77 13.94 3.81
C SER A 29 12.48 13.83 2.31
N GLU A 30 13.47 13.45 1.51
CA GLU A 30 13.42 13.33 0.04
C GLU A 30 13.99 11.98 -0.42
N GLU A 31 13.93 10.95 0.42
CA GLU A 31 14.35 9.61 0.03
C GLU A 31 13.48 9.08 -1.12
N LEU A 32 14.16 8.63 -2.18
CA LEU A 32 13.53 8.04 -3.35
C LEU A 32 13.97 6.60 -3.49
N TRP A 33 13.04 5.76 -3.94
CA TRP A 33 13.32 4.39 -4.29
C TRP A 33 13.98 4.28 -5.67
N TYR A 34 14.98 3.42 -5.77
CA TYR A 34 15.66 3.06 -7.01
C TYR A 34 15.68 1.54 -7.16
N ALA A 35 15.53 1.06 -8.39
CA ALA A 35 15.82 -0.34 -8.67
C ALA A 35 17.36 -0.56 -8.68
N PRO A 36 17.83 -1.79 -8.40
CA PRO A 36 19.25 -2.09 -8.36
C PRO A 36 20.01 -1.58 -9.58
N SER A 37 21.14 -0.92 -9.33
CA SER A 37 22.02 -0.36 -10.39
C SER A 37 21.36 0.68 -11.32
N GLN A 38 20.13 1.13 -11.05
CA GLN A 38 19.50 2.18 -11.86
C GLN A 38 19.95 3.57 -11.42
N GLN A 39 20.11 4.46 -12.41
CA GLN A 39 20.46 5.85 -12.19
C GLN A 39 19.24 6.73 -11.89
N TRP A 40 18.06 6.34 -12.38
CA TRP A 40 16.82 7.11 -12.26
C TRP A 40 15.89 6.53 -11.19
N PRO A 41 15.10 7.38 -10.49
CA PRO A 41 14.15 6.91 -9.51
C PRO A 41 13.16 5.90 -10.09
N TYR A 42 12.83 4.89 -9.29
CA TYR A 42 12.04 3.74 -9.70
C TYR A 42 10.63 4.14 -10.15
N THR A 43 10.17 3.54 -11.24
CA THR A 43 8.79 3.64 -11.72
C THR A 43 8.32 2.25 -12.13
N GLY A 44 7.26 1.77 -11.50
CA GLY A 44 6.81 0.39 -11.63
C GLY A 44 6.12 -0.12 -10.37
N TRP A 45 5.92 -1.43 -10.30
CA TRP A 45 5.29 -2.08 -9.17
C TRP A 45 6.32 -2.54 -8.13
N ARG A 46 6.06 -2.21 -6.87
CA ARG A 46 6.78 -2.74 -5.71
C ARG A 46 5.89 -3.74 -5.00
N LYS A 47 6.45 -4.86 -4.54
CA LYS A 47 5.78 -5.79 -3.62
C LYS A 47 6.49 -5.79 -2.27
N VAL A 48 5.71 -6.00 -1.21
CA VAL A 48 6.22 -6.23 0.14
C VAL A 48 5.80 -7.63 0.55
N THR A 49 6.72 -8.39 1.12
CA THR A 49 6.52 -9.79 1.51
C THR A 49 6.67 -9.98 3.01
N TYR A 50 5.82 -10.83 3.58
CA TYR A 50 6.00 -11.39 4.91
C TYR A 50 7.26 -12.25 4.99
N ASP A 51 7.66 -12.64 6.21
CA ASP A 51 8.84 -13.47 6.45
C ASP A 51 8.74 -14.87 5.81
N ASP A 52 7.52 -15.38 5.64
CA ASP A 52 7.23 -16.64 4.95
C ASP A 52 7.19 -16.51 3.41
N GLY A 53 7.33 -15.28 2.89
CA GLY A 53 7.32 -14.96 1.47
C GLY A 53 5.93 -14.69 0.88
N GLU A 54 4.85 -14.76 1.66
CA GLU A 54 3.53 -14.35 1.20
C GLU A 54 3.47 -12.84 0.95
N ILE A 55 2.60 -12.41 0.04
CA ILE A 55 2.50 -11.00 -0.35
C ILE A 55 1.68 -10.24 0.70
N MET A 56 2.33 -9.30 1.36
CA MET A 56 1.70 -8.35 2.28
C MET A 56 1.11 -7.16 1.54
N GLY A 57 1.74 -6.72 0.45
CA GLY A 57 1.19 -5.60 -0.31
C GLY A 57 1.82 -5.38 -1.69
N LEU A 58 1.04 -4.74 -2.57
CA LEU A 58 1.47 -4.27 -3.88
C LEU A 58 1.27 -2.77 -3.96
N ASN A 59 2.27 -2.07 -4.48
CA ASN A 59 2.33 -0.62 -4.47
C ASN A 59 2.81 -0.10 -5.83
N GLN A 60 2.06 0.81 -6.43
CA GLN A 60 2.53 1.53 -7.61
C GLN A 60 3.50 2.63 -7.19
N CYS A 61 4.66 2.66 -7.85
CA CYS A 61 5.67 3.69 -7.69
C CYS A 61 5.83 4.52 -8.97
N ARG A 62 6.06 5.82 -8.81
CA ARG A 62 6.48 6.74 -9.88
C ARG A 62 7.53 7.69 -9.34
N HIS A 63 8.61 7.87 -10.11
CA HIS A 63 9.73 8.73 -9.74
C HIS A 63 10.26 8.48 -8.32
N GLY A 64 10.30 7.21 -7.90
CA GLY A 64 10.81 6.78 -6.60
C GLY A 64 9.88 7.05 -5.41
N LYS A 65 8.63 7.49 -5.63
CA LYS A 65 7.62 7.66 -4.57
C LYS A 65 6.40 6.78 -4.84
N LEU A 66 5.61 6.48 -3.80
CA LEU A 66 4.29 5.86 -3.96
C LEU A 66 3.38 6.81 -4.75
N ASP A 67 2.83 6.32 -5.86
CA ASP A 67 2.02 7.13 -6.77
C ASP A 67 1.12 6.20 -7.58
N GLY A 68 -0.18 6.29 -7.34
CA GLY A 68 -1.18 5.39 -7.89
C GLY A 68 -1.72 4.39 -6.86
N PRO A 69 -2.30 3.27 -7.31
CA PRO A 69 -2.97 2.32 -6.43
C PRO A 69 -1.99 1.47 -5.62
N SER A 70 -2.43 1.13 -4.41
CA SER A 70 -1.85 0.10 -3.56
C SER A 70 -2.96 -0.79 -3.00
N ILE A 71 -2.59 -2.02 -2.67
CA ILE A 71 -3.46 -3.02 -2.05
C ILE A 71 -2.64 -3.80 -1.03
N GLY A 72 -3.26 -4.11 0.11
CA GLY A 72 -2.66 -4.85 1.22
C GLY A 72 -3.47 -6.07 1.62
N TRP A 73 -2.76 -7.09 2.07
CA TRP A 73 -3.33 -8.34 2.57
C TRP A 73 -2.70 -8.72 3.91
N SER A 74 -3.50 -9.39 4.74
CA SER A 74 -3.04 -10.13 5.92
C SER A 74 -2.12 -11.30 5.56
N ASN A 75 -1.45 -11.86 6.56
CA ASN A 75 -0.63 -13.07 6.46
C ASN A 75 -1.43 -14.36 6.22
N ILE A 76 -2.76 -14.27 6.15
CA ILE A 76 -3.64 -15.38 5.73
C ILE A 76 -4.25 -15.12 4.35
N GLY A 77 -3.74 -14.11 3.62
CA GLY A 77 -4.15 -13.78 2.25
C GLY A 77 -5.48 -13.04 2.13
N ARG A 78 -6.11 -12.64 3.23
CA ARG A 78 -7.30 -11.78 3.21
C ARG A 78 -6.91 -10.35 2.85
N LYS A 79 -7.63 -9.74 1.91
CA LYS A 79 -7.51 -8.31 1.56
C LYS A 79 -7.92 -7.44 2.74
N GLU A 80 -7.07 -6.51 3.13
CA GLU A 80 -7.31 -5.62 4.28
C GLU A 80 -7.45 -4.17 3.87
N GLU A 81 -6.83 -3.76 2.77
CA GLU A 81 -6.81 -2.36 2.37
C GLU A 81 -6.65 -2.10 0.89
N GLU A 82 -7.21 -0.97 0.47
CA GLU A 82 -6.91 -0.30 -0.79
C GLU A 82 -6.56 1.16 -0.53
N VAL A 83 -5.47 1.61 -1.11
CA VAL A 83 -4.98 2.98 -0.95
C VAL A 83 -4.71 3.57 -2.32
N THR A 84 -5.02 4.86 -2.51
CA THR A 84 -4.52 5.61 -3.66
C THR A 84 -3.56 6.66 -3.18
N TRP A 85 -2.37 6.66 -3.76
CA TRP A 85 -1.28 7.57 -3.45
C TRP A 85 -1.09 8.61 -4.53
N LYS A 86 -0.54 9.76 -4.17
CA LYS A 86 0.00 10.74 -5.11
C LYS A 86 1.24 11.39 -4.51
N ASP A 87 2.36 11.30 -5.22
CA ASP A 87 3.64 11.89 -4.80
C ASP A 87 4.03 11.53 -3.35
N GLY A 88 3.77 10.29 -2.93
CA GLY A 88 4.05 9.77 -1.59
C GLY A 88 2.98 10.05 -0.53
N LYS A 89 1.88 10.72 -0.88
CA LYS A 89 0.80 11.08 0.05
C LYS A 89 -0.48 10.29 -0.21
N ILE A 90 -1.16 9.90 0.87
CA ILE A 90 -2.46 9.22 0.79
C ILE A 90 -3.50 10.19 0.24
N MET A 91 -4.27 9.76 -0.76
CA MET A 91 -5.40 10.49 -1.31
C MET A 91 -6.72 9.88 -0.89
N THR A 92 -6.84 8.56 -0.96
CA THR A 92 -8.00 7.80 -0.47
C THR A 92 -7.53 6.52 0.19
N TYR A 93 -8.26 6.06 1.19
CA TYR A 93 -7.97 4.83 1.91
C TYR A 93 -9.28 4.11 2.23
N VAL A 94 -9.37 2.85 1.83
CA VAL A 94 -10.45 1.94 2.18
C VAL A 94 -9.87 0.82 3.02
N VAL A 95 -10.47 0.56 4.18
CA VAL A 95 -10.17 -0.62 5.00
C VAL A 95 -11.28 -1.65 4.82
N PHE A 96 -10.92 -2.92 4.78
CA PHE A 96 -11.82 -4.06 4.73
C PHE A 96 -11.87 -4.73 6.10
N LYS A 97 -13.06 -5.15 6.51
CA LYS A 97 -13.28 -5.98 7.70
C LYS A 97 -12.79 -7.42 7.43
N PRO A 98 -12.60 -8.23 8.48
CA PRO A 98 -12.28 -9.65 8.32
C PRO A 98 -13.20 -10.49 7.44
N ASN A 99 -14.46 -10.09 7.29
CA ASN A 99 -15.43 -10.75 6.42
C ASN A 99 -15.33 -10.31 4.95
N GLY A 100 -14.41 -9.41 4.60
CA GLY A 100 -14.22 -8.87 3.25
C GLY A 100 -15.13 -7.69 2.89
N GLU A 101 -16.00 -7.24 3.79
CA GLU A 101 -16.82 -6.03 3.58
C GLU A 101 -15.99 -4.77 3.83
N LYS A 102 -16.27 -3.69 3.10
CA LYS A 102 -15.66 -2.39 3.38
C LYS A 102 -16.08 -1.89 4.76
N CYS A 103 -15.14 -1.34 5.52
CA CYS A 103 -15.41 -0.63 6.76
C CYS A 103 -16.25 0.62 6.46
N PRO A 104 -17.48 0.73 6.97
CA PRO A 104 -18.33 1.89 6.72
C PRO A 104 -17.88 3.15 7.48
N GLU A 105 -17.03 3.01 8.49
CA GLU A 105 -16.54 4.12 9.32
C GLU A 105 -15.29 4.80 8.74
N THR A 106 -14.52 4.11 7.89
CA THR A 106 -13.35 4.69 7.21
C THR A 106 -13.79 5.65 6.10
N ASN A 107 -13.27 6.89 6.11
CA ASN A 107 -13.73 7.94 5.20
C ASN A 107 -12.63 8.86 4.65
N VAL A 108 -11.41 8.33 4.46
CA VAL A 108 -10.28 9.12 3.98
C VAL A 108 -10.50 9.56 2.53
N VAL A 109 -10.59 10.87 2.32
CA VAL A 109 -10.71 11.51 1.00
C VAL A 109 -9.83 12.76 0.96
N ASN A 110 -9.10 12.95 -0.13
CA ASN A 110 -8.11 14.02 -0.29
C ASN A 110 -7.12 14.07 0.88
N GLY A 111 -6.67 12.89 1.32
CA GLY A 111 -5.68 12.73 2.40
C GLY A 111 -6.17 13.11 3.79
N ASN A 112 -7.48 13.21 3.99
CA ASN A 112 -8.07 13.58 5.27
C ASN A 112 -9.24 12.65 5.63
N GLY A 113 -9.28 12.16 6.87
CA GLY A 113 -10.37 11.34 7.37
C GLY A 113 -9.94 10.45 8.54
N VAL A 114 -10.80 9.50 8.89
CA VAL A 114 -10.53 8.50 9.93
C VAL A 114 -10.37 7.11 9.34
N LEU A 115 -9.60 6.28 10.04
CA LEU A 115 -9.26 4.91 9.69
C LEU A 115 -9.60 4.00 10.87
N PHE A 116 -10.13 2.83 10.56
CA PHE A 116 -10.44 1.77 11.52
C PHE A 116 -9.79 0.48 11.03
N PHE A 117 -8.77 0.02 11.75
CA PHE A 117 -8.08 -1.23 11.49
C PHE A 117 -8.63 -2.31 12.42
N TYR A 118 -8.76 -3.51 11.87
CA TYR A 118 -9.37 -4.65 12.55
C TYR A 118 -8.30 -5.69 12.87
N ASP A 119 -8.47 -6.42 13.95
CA ASP A 119 -7.75 -7.68 14.17
C ASP A 119 -8.43 -8.83 13.40
N ASP A 120 -7.87 -10.03 13.53
CA ASP A 120 -8.39 -11.22 12.87
C ASP A 120 -9.74 -11.70 13.39
N ASP A 121 -10.10 -11.33 14.62
CA ASP A 121 -11.40 -11.65 15.24
C ASP A 121 -12.51 -10.68 14.78
N GLY A 122 -12.15 -9.57 14.12
CA GLY A 122 -13.10 -8.56 13.63
C GLY A 122 -13.39 -7.45 14.62
N GLU A 123 -12.63 -7.36 15.71
CA GLU A 123 -12.67 -6.23 16.60
C GLU A 123 -11.80 -5.08 16.06
N VAL A 124 -12.16 -3.85 16.42
CA VAL A 124 -11.36 -2.68 16.04
C VAL A 124 -10.09 -2.65 16.89
N ALA A 125 -8.98 -3.10 16.32
CA ALA A 125 -7.68 -3.09 16.95
C ALA A 125 -7.12 -1.66 17.09
N THR A 126 -7.31 -0.81 16.09
CA THR A 126 -6.73 0.54 16.07
C THR A 126 -7.61 1.53 15.31
N ARG A 127 -7.67 2.76 15.82
CA ARG A 127 -8.27 3.90 15.13
C ARG A 127 -7.18 4.93 14.87
N ALA A 128 -7.14 5.45 13.66
CA ALA A 128 -6.17 6.47 13.28
C ALA A 128 -6.86 7.60 12.52
N THR A 129 -6.18 8.73 12.38
CA THR A 129 -6.60 9.85 11.54
C THR A 129 -5.63 9.99 10.39
N CYS A 130 -6.12 10.07 9.16
CA CYS A 130 -5.32 10.54 8.05
C CYS A 130 -5.44 12.06 7.99
N LYS A 131 -4.31 12.77 7.99
CA LYS A 131 -4.25 14.22 7.87
C LYS A 131 -3.15 14.60 6.89
N ASP A 132 -3.49 15.46 5.93
CA ASP A 132 -2.56 15.95 4.89
C ASP A 132 -1.80 14.81 4.18
N GLY A 133 -2.48 13.68 4.00
CA GLY A 133 -1.96 12.49 3.33
C GLY A 133 -1.05 11.59 4.17
N GLU A 134 -0.99 11.78 5.48
CA GLU A 134 -0.24 10.96 6.43
C GLU A 134 -1.15 10.33 7.48
N VAL A 135 -0.84 9.12 7.93
CA VAL A 135 -1.58 8.45 9.03
C VAL A 135 -0.99 8.86 10.37
N VAL A 136 -1.86 9.27 11.29
CA VAL A 136 -1.55 9.66 12.67
C VAL A 136 -2.34 8.75 13.60
N PHE A 137 -1.62 8.01 14.45
CA PHE A 137 -2.16 7.08 15.45
C PHE A 137 -2.39 7.77 16.81
#